data_AF-A0A667WKD7-F1
#
_entry.id   AF-A0A667WKD7-F1
#
_cell.length_a   1.000
_cell.length_b   1.000
_cell.length_c   1.000
_cell.angle_alpha   90.00
_cell.angle_beta   90.00
_cell.angle_gamma   90.00
#
_symmetry.space_group_name_H-M   'P 1'
#
loop_
_entity.id
_entity.type
_entity.pdbx_description
1 polymer ?
#
loop_
_entity_poly.entity_id
_entity_poly.type
_entity_poly.pdbx_seq_one_letter_code
_entity_poly.pdbx_strand_id
1 'polypeptide(L)'
;MWMFLVLSVALGAMGSEDAPTGSAQLLQCKGGITTGVCGCCPACARVAGETCGGTWDYVGKCDEGLVCAYQDDPTDKPEAEHKGICKAGELIWGPSGTSPCKSCLNCAPVCGSHPYPIAHYMYTQSPLSETKLTGDTFELYCEVVGNPTPEIQWWYAEINRADSFRQLWDGARKRRVSINTAYGANAVSVLIVTRLALDDAGTYECRASNDPRLQSIQHTPYIV
;
A
#
# COMPACT_ATOMS: atom_id res chain seq x y z
N MET A 1 -24.85 36.63 -10.70
CA MET A 1 -25.17 35.54 -9.78
C MET A 1 -23.88 34.77 -9.55
N TRP A 2 -23.37 34.71 -8.32
CA TRP A 2 -22.19 33.90 -8.00
C TRP A 2 -22.63 32.44 -7.79
N MET A 3 -21.89 31.49 -8.34
CA MET A 3 -22.16 30.05 -8.19
C MET A 3 -21.12 29.42 -7.27
N PHE A 4 -21.59 28.66 -6.29
CA PHE A 4 -20.74 27.88 -5.40
C PHE A 4 -20.38 26.53 -6.05
N LEU A 5 -19.14 26.11 -5.85
CA LEU A 5 -18.57 24.87 -6.32
C LEU A 5 -18.21 24.02 -5.11
N VAL A 6 -18.70 22.79 -5.08
CA VAL A 6 -18.34 21.79 -4.06
C VAL A 6 -17.17 20.98 -4.58
N LEU A 7 -16.06 21.00 -3.84
CA LEU A 7 -14.83 20.28 -4.15
C LEU A 7 -14.65 19.22 -3.06
N SER A 8 -15.09 18.01 -3.35
CA SER A 8 -14.92 16.86 -2.46
C SER A 8 -13.53 16.27 -2.62
N VAL A 9 -13.01 15.62 -1.58
CA VAL A 9 -11.70 14.97 -1.64
C VAL A 9 -11.75 13.53 -1.16
N ALA A 10 -10.89 12.69 -1.74
CA ALA A 10 -10.70 11.29 -1.38
C ALA A 10 -9.21 10.95 -1.31
N LEU A 11 -8.90 9.79 -0.73
CA LEU A 11 -7.57 9.19 -0.69
C LEU A 11 -7.64 7.83 -1.37
N GLY A 12 -6.70 7.55 -2.26
CA GLY A 12 -6.67 6.29 -3.00
C GLY A 12 -5.27 5.69 -3.06
N ALA A 13 -5.15 4.42 -3.44
CA ALA A 13 -3.86 3.80 -3.77
C ALA A 13 -3.69 3.81 -5.29
N MET A 14 -2.46 4.00 -5.80
CA MET A 14 -2.24 3.81 -7.25
C MET A 14 -2.51 2.34 -7.61
N GLY A 15 -3.45 2.09 -8.54
CA GLY A 15 -3.78 0.73 -9.00
C GLY A 15 -5.05 0.09 -8.40
N SER A 16 -5.96 0.87 -7.78
CA SER A 16 -7.17 0.31 -7.15
C SER A 16 -8.42 0.17 -8.03
N GLU A 17 -8.40 0.57 -9.32
CA GLU A 17 -9.65 0.60 -10.12
C GLU A 17 -9.85 -0.54 -11.11
N ASP A 18 -8.83 -1.35 -11.41
CA ASP A 18 -8.99 -2.61 -12.13
C ASP A 18 -7.79 -3.48 -11.78
N ALA A 19 -7.75 -4.02 -10.56
CA ALA A 19 -6.95 -5.22 -10.35
C ALA A 19 -7.78 -6.38 -10.91
N PRO A 20 -7.42 -6.99 -12.06
CA PRO A 20 -7.82 -8.36 -12.25
C PRO A 20 -7.31 -9.10 -11.01
N THR A 21 -8.15 -9.96 -10.44
CA THR A 21 -7.72 -11.03 -9.55
C THR A 21 -6.56 -11.77 -10.23
N GLY A 22 -5.34 -11.34 -9.94
CA GLY A 22 -4.20 -11.71 -10.78
C GLY A 22 -2.93 -10.93 -10.43
N SER A 23 -2.06 -11.61 -9.68
CA SER A 23 -0.62 -11.36 -9.59
C SER A 23 -0.16 -10.43 -8.46
N ALA A 24 -0.46 -10.79 -7.22
CA ALA A 24 0.58 -11.38 -6.37
C ALA A 24 1.54 -12.29 -7.15
N GLN A 25 2.62 -11.73 -7.72
CA GLN A 25 3.73 -12.57 -8.19
C GLN A 25 5.06 -11.87 -7.94
N LEU A 26 5.46 -11.89 -6.66
CA LEU A 26 6.83 -11.62 -6.22
C LEU A 26 7.43 -12.80 -5.43
N LEU A 27 6.65 -13.85 -5.16
CA LEU A 27 7.12 -15.20 -4.92
C LEU A 27 6.12 -16.14 -5.62
N GLN A 28 6.59 -17.14 -6.36
CA GLN A 28 5.74 -18.20 -6.89
C GLN A 28 5.45 -19.20 -5.75
N CYS A 29 4.62 -18.77 -4.80
CA CYS A 29 4.28 -19.58 -3.65
C CYS A 29 3.24 -20.65 -4.03
N LYS A 30 3.38 -21.82 -3.41
CA LYS A 30 2.38 -22.87 -3.48
C LYS A 30 1.10 -22.52 -2.68
N GLY A 31 1.24 -21.66 -1.68
CA GLY A 31 0.16 -21.08 -0.88
C GLY A 31 0.20 -19.55 -0.90
N GLY A 32 -0.39 -18.92 0.12
CA GLY A 32 -0.35 -17.48 0.35
C GLY A 32 1.05 -16.93 0.67
N ILE A 33 1.10 -15.61 0.87
CA ILE A 33 2.32 -14.91 1.29
C ILE A 33 2.18 -14.57 2.78
N THR A 34 3.19 -14.92 3.56
CA THR A 34 3.30 -14.62 4.99
C THR A 34 4.60 -13.87 5.26
N THR A 35 4.97 -13.75 6.53
CA THR A 35 6.26 -13.20 6.94
C THR A 35 7.22 -14.32 7.36
N GLY A 36 8.48 -14.20 6.97
CA GLY A 36 9.56 -15.10 7.37
C GLY A 36 10.12 -14.76 8.75
N VAL A 37 11.41 -15.07 8.93
CA VAL A 37 12.16 -14.86 10.19
C VAL A 37 11.95 -13.44 10.71
N CYS A 38 11.62 -13.33 12.00
CA CYS A 38 11.38 -12.07 12.71
C CYS A 38 10.12 -11.27 12.28
N GLY A 39 9.28 -11.82 11.40
CA GLY A 39 8.01 -11.18 11.01
C GLY A 39 8.15 -10.03 10.01
N CYS A 40 9.31 -9.91 9.35
CA CYS A 40 9.66 -8.70 8.58
C CYS A 40 9.86 -8.91 7.08
N CYS A 41 10.40 -10.06 6.65
CA CYS A 41 10.58 -10.33 5.22
C CYS A 41 9.35 -11.07 4.67
N PRO A 42 8.85 -10.77 3.46
CA PRO A 42 7.84 -11.59 2.82
C PRO A 42 8.39 -13.00 2.53
N ALA A 43 7.60 -14.04 2.80
CA ALA A 43 7.95 -15.43 2.58
C ALA A 43 6.72 -16.23 2.14
N CYS A 44 6.92 -17.37 1.48
CA CYS A 44 5.81 -18.25 1.16
C CYS A 44 5.25 -18.90 2.43
N ALA A 45 3.93 -18.85 2.56
CA ALA A 45 3.26 -19.62 3.58
C ALA A 45 3.37 -21.11 3.27
N ARG A 46 3.52 -21.90 4.33
CA ARG A 46 3.63 -23.36 4.27
C ARG A 46 2.23 -23.93 4.13
N VAL A 47 2.00 -24.68 3.05
CA VAL A 47 0.69 -25.32 2.82
C VAL A 47 0.55 -26.60 3.63
N ALA A 48 -0.65 -27.18 3.64
CA ALA A 48 -0.94 -28.37 4.42
C ALA A 48 0.05 -29.52 4.15
N GLY A 49 0.54 -30.15 5.22
CA GLY A 49 1.53 -31.21 5.18
C GLY A 49 3.00 -30.74 5.13
N GLU A 50 3.26 -29.44 5.01
CA GLU A 50 4.61 -28.90 5.03
C GLU A 50 5.12 -28.60 6.45
N THR A 51 6.44 -28.65 6.63
CA THR A 51 7.10 -28.33 7.90
C THR A 51 7.01 -26.84 8.23
N CYS A 52 6.76 -26.51 9.50
CA CYS A 52 6.62 -25.15 10.00
C CYS A 52 7.26 -24.98 11.39
N GLY A 53 7.38 -23.74 11.88
CA GLY A 53 7.89 -23.42 13.21
C GLY A 53 9.40 -23.21 13.30
N GLY A 54 10.02 -23.67 14.38
CA GLY A 54 11.42 -23.38 14.76
C GLY A 54 11.57 -22.03 15.45
N THR A 55 12.76 -21.70 15.98
CA THR A 55 12.99 -20.38 16.59
C THR A 55 12.63 -19.25 15.62
N TRP A 56 11.74 -18.34 16.02
CA TRP A 56 11.33 -17.21 15.17
C TRP A 56 10.65 -17.61 13.86
N ASP A 57 10.07 -18.82 13.78
CA ASP A 57 9.45 -19.37 12.59
C ASP A 57 10.41 -19.49 11.39
N TYR A 58 11.70 -19.76 11.62
CA TYR A 58 12.68 -19.91 10.54
C TYR A 58 12.36 -21.03 9.55
N VAL A 59 11.59 -22.04 9.97
CA VAL A 59 11.11 -23.11 9.10
C VAL A 59 9.88 -22.67 8.30
N GLY A 60 9.17 -21.65 8.77
CA GLY A 60 8.05 -21.02 8.07
C GLY A 60 6.74 -21.07 8.84
N LYS A 61 5.82 -20.18 8.47
CA LYS A 61 4.47 -20.09 9.01
C LYS A 61 3.47 -20.76 8.08
N CYS A 62 2.44 -21.36 8.66
CA CYS A 62 1.38 -21.99 7.88
C CYS A 62 0.50 -20.97 7.16
N ASP A 63 -0.09 -21.41 6.06
CA ASP A 63 -1.04 -20.62 5.26
C ASP A 63 -2.36 -20.34 5.99
N GLU A 64 -3.17 -19.46 5.43
CA GLU A 64 -4.47 -19.11 6.00
C GLU A 64 -5.34 -20.36 6.24
N GLY A 65 -5.91 -20.46 7.45
CA GLY A 65 -6.71 -21.63 7.86
C GLY A 65 -5.90 -22.86 8.28
N LEU A 66 -4.57 -22.77 8.36
CA LEU A 66 -3.70 -23.85 8.82
C LEU A 66 -2.97 -23.48 10.12
N VAL A 67 -2.75 -24.47 10.98
CA VAL A 67 -2.00 -24.34 12.24
C VAL A 67 -0.76 -25.21 12.23
N CYS A 68 0.32 -24.74 12.84
CA CYS A 68 1.56 -25.51 12.94
C CYS A 68 1.43 -26.54 14.08
N ALA A 69 1.18 -27.80 13.73
CA ALA A 69 1.04 -28.87 14.69
C ALA A 69 2.42 -29.44 15.08
N TYR A 70 2.92 -29.06 16.25
CA TYR A 70 4.17 -29.58 16.82
C TYR A 70 4.02 -31.04 17.25
N GLN A 71 5.07 -31.84 17.03
CA GLN A 71 5.07 -33.29 17.32
C GLN A 71 5.85 -33.65 18.60
N ASP A 72 6.61 -32.71 19.16
CA ASP A 72 7.44 -32.90 20.34
C ASP A 72 6.84 -32.21 21.57
N ASP A 73 7.02 -32.81 22.76
CA ASP A 73 6.69 -32.20 24.05
C ASP A 73 7.70 -31.05 24.34
N PRO A 74 7.24 -29.83 24.68
CA PRO A 74 8.11 -28.66 24.88
C PRO A 74 9.13 -28.79 26.02
N THR A 75 9.09 -29.87 26.79
CA THR A 75 9.97 -30.11 27.94
C THR A 75 11.29 -30.80 27.61
N ASP A 76 11.42 -31.44 26.45
CA ASP A 76 12.56 -32.32 26.15
C ASP A 76 13.58 -31.75 25.14
N LYS A 77 13.31 -30.61 24.49
CA LYS A 77 14.20 -30.06 23.45
C LYS A 77 14.41 -28.54 23.56
N PRO A 78 15.60 -28.03 23.17
CA PRO A 78 15.84 -26.59 23.09
C PRO A 78 14.84 -25.93 22.13
N GLU A 79 14.44 -24.68 22.43
CA GLU A 79 13.47 -23.87 21.67
C GLU A 79 13.73 -23.87 20.14
N ALA A 80 14.99 -24.05 19.72
CA ALA A 80 15.42 -24.15 18.33
C ALA A 80 14.97 -25.35 17.51
N GLU A 81 14.44 -26.38 18.16
CA GLU A 81 14.03 -27.62 17.50
C GLU A 81 12.53 -27.85 17.46
N HIS A 82 11.72 -26.91 17.96
CA HIS A 82 10.26 -27.00 17.93
C HIS A 82 9.74 -26.81 16.51
N LYS A 83 9.74 -27.88 15.72
CA LYS A 83 9.20 -27.93 14.36
C LYS A 83 7.88 -28.70 14.35
N GLY A 84 6.95 -28.25 13.52
CA GLY A 84 5.65 -28.87 13.34
C GLY A 84 5.32 -29.12 11.88
N ILE A 85 4.09 -29.58 11.63
CA ILE A 85 3.52 -29.75 10.29
C ILE A 85 2.23 -28.94 10.19
N CYS A 86 2.04 -28.21 9.09
CA CYS A 86 0.81 -27.46 8.85
C CYS A 86 -0.40 -28.39 8.66
N LYS A 87 -1.41 -28.23 9.51
CA LYS A 87 -2.67 -29.01 9.48
C LYS A 87 -3.87 -28.07 9.51
N ALA A 88 -4.97 -28.51 8.93
CA ALA A 88 -6.25 -27.82 9.08
C ALA A 88 -6.66 -27.84 10.55
N GLY A 89 -6.86 -26.68 11.14
CA GLY A 89 -7.21 -26.56 12.55
C GLY A 89 -7.82 -25.19 12.82
N GLU A 90 -8.76 -25.17 13.75
CA GLU A 90 -9.35 -23.96 14.29
C GLU A 90 -8.28 -23.25 15.13
N LEU A 91 -8.13 -21.92 14.97
CA LEU A 91 -7.09 -21.10 15.60
C LEU A 91 -7.08 -21.29 17.13
N ILE A 92 -6.19 -22.15 17.62
CA ILE A 92 -5.79 -22.13 19.03
C ILE A 92 -4.66 -21.11 19.10
N TRP A 93 -4.96 -19.89 19.53
CA TRP A 93 -3.98 -18.82 19.74
C TRP A 93 -2.92 -19.30 20.74
N GLY A 94 -1.83 -19.88 20.24
CA GLY A 94 -0.59 -20.01 20.98
C GLY A 94 0.07 -18.64 21.08
N PRO A 95 0.75 -18.32 22.19
CA PRO A 95 1.41 -17.03 22.35
C PRO A 95 2.39 -16.87 21.19
N SER A 96 2.18 -15.83 20.38
CA SER A 96 3.16 -15.39 19.40
C SER A 96 4.47 -15.20 20.17
N GLY A 97 5.45 -16.07 19.92
CA GLY A 97 6.79 -15.93 20.50
C GLY A 97 7.23 -14.49 20.29
N THR A 98 7.59 -13.81 21.37
CA THR A 98 7.98 -12.40 21.31
C THR A 98 9.29 -12.31 20.54
N SER A 99 9.20 -11.98 19.26
CA SER A 99 10.37 -11.74 18.41
C SER A 99 11.25 -10.66 19.07
N PRO A 100 12.56 -10.91 19.32
CA PRO A 100 13.48 -9.91 19.86
C PRO A 100 13.72 -8.79 18.85
N CYS A 101 13.35 -9.01 17.58
CA CYS A 101 13.25 -7.95 16.59
C CYS A 101 11.97 -7.14 16.85
N LYS A 102 12.07 -6.21 17.80
CA LYS A 102 11.02 -5.23 18.11
C LYS A 102 10.69 -4.29 16.93
N SER A 103 11.50 -4.29 15.87
CA SER A 103 11.33 -3.45 14.69
C SER A 103 12.01 -4.06 13.45
N CYS A 104 11.34 -3.98 12.30
CA CYS A 104 11.86 -4.45 11.02
C CYS A 104 13.04 -3.64 10.47
N LEU A 105 13.38 -2.49 11.08
CA LEU A 105 14.57 -1.71 10.71
C LEU A 105 15.88 -2.50 10.86
N ASN A 106 15.96 -3.43 11.82
CA ASN A 106 17.19 -4.17 12.11
C ASN A 106 17.33 -5.47 11.30
N CYS A 107 16.27 -5.91 10.61
CA CYS A 107 16.26 -7.16 9.83
C CYS A 107 16.58 -6.96 8.34
N ALA A 108 16.71 -5.71 7.87
CA ALA A 108 17.02 -5.38 6.48
C ALA A 108 18.29 -6.08 5.92
N PRO A 109 19.39 -6.26 6.68
CA PRO A 109 20.56 -7.01 6.21
C PRO A 109 20.30 -8.51 6.03
N VAL A 110 19.29 -9.06 6.74
CA VAL A 110 18.94 -10.49 6.73
C VAL A 110 18.05 -10.84 5.53
N CYS A 111 17.23 -9.90 5.05
CA CYS A 111 16.42 -10.10 3.84
C CYS A 111 17.27 -10.09 2.54
N GLY A 112 18.61 -9.95 2.63
CA GLY A 112 19.55 -9.79 1.51
C GLY A 112 19.60 -10.91 0.45
N SER A 113 18.80 -11.98 0.59
CA SER A 113 18.65 -13.04 -0.42
C SER A 113 17.25 -13.11 -1.07
N HIS A 114 16.32 -12.19 -0.75
CA HIS A 114 15.04 -12.02 -1.44
C HIS A 114 14.71 -10.52 -1.61
N PRO A 115 14.64 -9.98 -2.84
CA PRO A 115 14.17 -8.61 -3.08
C PRO A 115 12.65 -8.67 -2.88
N TYR A 116 11.96 -7.85 -2.11
CA TYR A 116 11.98 -6.41 -1.97
C TYR A 116 11.39 -6.08 -0.57
N PRO A 117 11.70 -4.92 0.05
CA PRO A 117 10.96 -4.45 1.22
C PRO A 117 9.46 -4.34 0.87
N ILE A 118 8.59 -4.72 1.82
CA ILE A 118 7.14 -4.52 1.68
C ILE A 118 6.92 -3.02 1.42
N ALA A 119 6.41 -2.69 0.24
CA ALA A 119 6.05 -1.34 -0.15
C ALA A 119 4.92 -0.87 0.77
N HIS A 120 5.30 -0.25 1.88
CA HIS A 120 4.38 0.29 2.88
C HIS A 120 4.54 1.80 2.91
N TYR A 121 3.41 2.48 2.79
CA TYR A 121 3.31 3.92 2.91
C TYR A 121 2.07 4.29 3.75
N MET A 122 2.07 5.50 4.28
CA MET A 122 0.94 6.05 5.01
C MET A 122 0.78 7.54 4.69
N TYR A 123 -0.47 7.99 4.63
CA TYR A 123 -0.81 9.40 4.53
C TYR A 123 -0.57 10.08 5.88
N THR A 124 0.20 11.16 5.87
CA THR A 124 0.48 12.00 7.04
C THR A 124 -0.29 13.31 6.97
N GLN A 125 -0.61 13.78 5.75
CA GLN A 125 -1.54 14.87 5.51
C GLN A 125 -2.47 14.51 4.36
N SER A 126 -3.77 14.68 4.58
CA SER A 126 -4.81 14.41 3.59
C SER A 126 -5.43 15.73 3.10
N PRO A 127 -5.88 15.79 1.84
CA PRO A 127 -6.57 16.96 1.33
C PRO A 127 -7.88 17.16 2.09
N LEU A 128 -8.37 18.41 2.13
CA LEU A 128 -9.61 18.79 2.79
C LEU A 128 -10.63 19.25 1.74
N SER A 129 -11.89 18.82 1.91
CA SER A 129 -12.98 19.27 1.04
C SER A 129 -13.24 20.76 1.23
N GLU A 130 -13.54 21.47 0.14
CA GLU A 130 -13.77 22.91 0.15
C GLU A 130 -15.04 23.30 -0.62
N THR A 131 -15.56 24.49 -0.32
CA THR A 131 -16.58 25.16 -1.15
C THR A 131 -16.04 26.50 -1.61
N LYS A 132 -16.02 26.75 -2.92
CA LYS A 132 -15.44 27.96 -3.54
C LYS A 132 -16.41 28.62 -4.50
N LEU A 133 -16.11 29.83 -4.95
CA LEU A 133 -16.87 30.50 -5.99
C LEU A 133 -16.24 30.27 -7.38
N THR A 134 -17.07 30.36 -8.43
CA THR A 134 -16.57 30.47 -9.80
C THR A 134 -15.57 31.63 -9.91
N GLY A 135 -14.42 31.37 -10.52
CA GLY A 135 -13.32 32.32 -10.68
C GLY A 135 -12.25 32.27 -9.59
N ASP A 136 -12.50 31.60 -8.46
CA ASP A 136 -11.53 31.45 -7.37
C ASP A 136 -10.33 30.56 -7.77
N THR A 137 -9.42 30.38 -6.83
CA THR A 137 -8.35 29.38 -6.86
C THR A 137 -8.45 28.52 -5.61
N PHE A 138 -8.23 27.21 -5.74
CA PHE A 138 -8.11 26.30 -4.59
C PHE A 138 -6.81 25.51 -4.63
N GLU A 139 -6.41 25.02 -3.46
CA GLU A 139 -5.21 24.23 -3.26
C GLU A 139 -5.53 23.00 -2.41
N LEU A 140 -5.10 21.81 -2.85
CA LEU A 140 -5.24 20.57 -2.10
C LEU A 140 -3.86 20.01 -1.76
N TYR A 141 -3.68 19.65 -0.50
CA TYR A 141 -2.42 19.20 0.06
C TYR A 141 -2.45 17.70 0.32
N CYS A 142 -1.39 17.00 -0.06
CA CYS A 142 -1.23 15.57 0.19
C CYS A 142 0.21 15.26 0.60
N GLU A 143 0.38 14.63 1.77
CA GLU A 143 1.68 14.22 2.29
C GLU A 143 1.67 12.74 2.62
N VAL A 144 2.69 12.04 2.15
CA VAL A 144 2.82 10.59 2.26
C VAL A 144 4.23 10.22 2.66
N VAL A 145 4.37 9.34 3.63
CA VAL A 145 5.66 8.73 4.00
C VAL A 145 5.67 7.27 3.59
N GLY A 146 6.82 6.76 3.16
CA GLY A 146 6.98 5.36 2.78
C GLY A 146 8.41 5.03 2.45
N ASN A 147 8.74 3.74 2.41
CA ASN A 147 10.04 3.24 1.96
C ASN A 147 9.87 2.12 0.92
N PRO A 148 10.24 2.34 -0.36
CA PRO A 148 10.80 3.57 -0.94
C PRO A 148 9.88 4.80 -0.81
N THR A 149 10.39 6.01 -1.02
CA THR A 149 9.56 7.23 -1.01
C THR A 149 8.43 7.08 -2.05
N PRO A 150 7.15 7.25 -1.68
CA PRO A 150 6.03 7.02 -2.58
C PRO A 150 5.94 8.08 -3.67
N GLU A 151 5.45 7.66 -4.84
CA GLU A 151 4.98 8.57 -5.89
C GLU A 151 3.55 9.03 -5.56
N ILE A 152 3.20 10.27 -5.92
CA ILE A 152 1.86 10.84 -5.74
C ILE A 152 1.32 11.26 -7.10
N GLN A 153 0.05 10.92 -7.36
CA GLN A 153 -0.70 11.30 -8.54
C GLN A 153 -2.08 11.84 -8.14
N TRP A 154 -2.57 12.84 -8.86
CA TRP A 154 -3.88 13.44 -8.63
C TRP A 154 -4.90 12.91 -9.63
N TRP A 155 -6.11 12.66 -9.14
CA TRP A 155 -7.21 12.13 -9.93
C TRP A 155 -8.48 12.94 -9.68
N TYR A 156 -9.38 12.95 -10.65
CA TYR A 156 -10.61 13.72 -10.61
C TYR A 156 -11.80 12.91 -11.13
N ALA A 157 -12.92 12.98 -10.41
CA ALA A 157 -14.21 12.45 -10.82
C ALA A 157 -15.28 13.55 -10.73
N GLU A 158 -16.18 13.61 -11.70
CA GLU A 158 -17.33 14.53 -11.66
C GLU A 158 -18.33 14.07 -10.59
N ILE A 159 -19.08 14.99 -9.99
CA ILE A 159 -20.08 14.70 -8.92
C ILE A 159 -21.04 13.57 -9.30
N ASN A 160 -21.45 13.50 -10.57
CA ASN A 160 -22.42 12.52 -11.05
C ASN A 160 -21.78 11.22 -11.59
N ARG A 161 -20.45 11.10 -11.51
CA ARG A 161 -19.68 9.96 -12.03
C ARG A 161 -18.51 9.64 -11.10
N ALA A 162 -18.82 9.39 -9.83
CA ALA A 162 -17.82 9.13 -8.80
C ALA A 162 -16.91 7.93 -9.12
N ASP A 163 -17.38 6.97 -9.92
CA ASP A 163 -16.61 5.77 -10.29
C ASP A 163 -15.74 5.94 -11.55
N SER A 164 -15.64 7.16 -12.12
CA SER A 164 -14.85 7.41 -13.34
C SER A 164 -13.74 8.43 -13.11
N PHE A 165 -12.79 8.09 -12.23
CA PHE A 165 -11.64 8.92 -11.98
C PHE A 165 -10.77 9.05 -13.24
N ARG A 166 -10.32 10.27 -13.52
CA ARG A 166 -9.36 10.58 -14.59
C ARG A 166 -8.13 11.23 -13.97
N GLN A 167 -6.95 10.80 -14.41
CA GLN A 167 -5.70 11.38 -13.95
C GLN A 167 -5.64 12.88 -14.31
N LEU A 168 -5.19 13.70 -13.37
CA LEU A 168 -4.84 15.09 -13.58
C LEU A 168 -3.32 15.21 -13.71
N TRP A 169 -2.89 16.12 -14.58
CA TRP A 169 -1.48 16.43 -14.82
C TRP A 169 -1.27 17.94 -14.86
N ASP A 170 -0.01 18.36 -14.69
CA ASP A 170 0.36 19.78 -14.77
C ASP A 170 -0.01 20.37 -16.14
N GLY A 171 -0.66 21.52 -16.14
CA GLY A 171 -1.14 22.17 -17.37
C GLY A 171 -2.50 21.67 -17.89
N ALA A 172 -3.14 20.69 -17.23
CA ALA A 172 -4.50 20.27 -17.58
C ALA A 172 -5.51 21.43 -17.52
N ARG A 173 -6.68 21.23 -18.16
CA ARG A 173 -7.79 22.20 -18.23
C ARG A 173 -7.37 23.58 -18.73
N LYS A 174 -6.76 23.65 -19.92
CA LYS A 174 -6.25 24.89 -20.54
C LYS A 174 -5.25 25.62 -19.63
N ARG A 175 -4.30 24.88 -19.03
CA ARG A 175 -3.24 25.40 -18.13
C ARG A 175 -3.75 26.04 -16.84
N ARG A 176 -4.94 25.62 -16.36
CA ARG A 176 -5.48 26.07 -15.07
C ARG A 176 -5.02 25.22 -13.91
N VAL A 177 -4.69 23.95 -14.17
CA VAL A 177 -4.16 22.99 -13.21
C VAL A 177 -2.65 23.15 -13.10
N SER A 178 -2.15 23.24 -11.87
CA SER A 178 -0.73 23.10 -11.55
C SER A 178 -0.50 22.08 -10.44
N ILE A 179 0.52 21.25 -10.58
CA ILE A 179 0.85 20.20 -9.59
C ILE A 179 2.32 20.36 -9.19
N ASN A 180 2.54 20.69 -7.91
CA ASN A 180 3.87 20.85 -7.34
C ASN A 180 4.16 19.68 -6.40
N THR A 181 5.17 18.88 -6.71
CA THR A 181 5.58 17.73 -5.88
C THR A 181 7.02 17.89 -5.41
N ALA A 182 7.24 17.70 -4.11
CA ALA A 182 8.55 17.70 -3.48
C ALA A 182 8.83 16.33 -2.85
N TYR A 183 10.05 15.82 -3.07
CA TYR A 183 10.50 14.53 -2.55
C TYR A 183 11.63 14.72 -1.54
N GLY A 184 11.52 14.03 -0.40
CA GLY A 184 12.52 13.98 0.66
C GLY A 184 12.34 12.72 1.50
N ALA A 185 12.37 12.86 2.84
CA ALA A 185 11.98 11.79 3.76
C ALA A 185 10.48 11.41 3.63
N ASN A 186 9.70 12.34 3.12
CA ASN A 186 8.29 12.26 2.77
C ASN A 186 8.11 12.72 1.30
N ALA A 187 7.00 12.34 0.69
CA ALA A 187 6.52 12.91 -0.56
C ALA A 187 5.39 13.90 -0.24
N VAL A 188 5.51 15.13 -0.71
CA VAL A 188 4.50 16.19 -0.54
C VAL A 188 4.05 16.63 -1.92
N SER A 189 2.75 16.66 -2.18
CA SER A 189 2.18 17.17 -3.43
C SER A 189 1.06 18.17 -3.17
N VAL A 190 1.05 19.25 -3.95
CA VAL A 190 0.03 20.30 -3.90
C VAL A 190 -0.61 20.44 -5.27
N LEU A 191 -1.93 20.21 -5.34
CA LEU A 191 -2.75 20.46 -6.52
C LEU A 191 -3.36 21.85 -6.44
N ILE A 192 -3.16 22.67 -7.47
CA ILE A 192 -3.68 24.03 -7.57
C ILE A 192 -4.56 24.12 -8.82
N VAL A 193 -5.78 24.63 -8.68
CA VAL A 193 -6.65 24.91 -9.83
C VAL A 193 -7.09 26.37 -9.79
N THR A 194 -6.70 27.13 -10.81
CA THR A 194 -7.01 28.56 -10.93
C THR A 194 -8.23 28.82 -11.81
N ARG A 195 -8.89 29.97 -11.59
CA ARG A 195 -10.04 30.44 -12.39
C ARG A 195 -11.12 29.37 -12.50
N LEU A 196 -11.66 28.98 -11.34
CA LEU A 196 -12.59 27.86 -11.26
C LEU A 196 -13.81 28.05 -12.15
N ALA A 197 -14.18 26.99 -12.84
CA ALA A 197 -15.37 26.86 -13.67
C ALA A 197 -16.33 25.81 -13.10
N LEU A 198 -17.58 25.79 -13.59
CA LEU A 198 -18.63 24.89 -13.07
C LEU A 198 -18.27 23.40 -13.22
N ASP A 199 -17.49 23.06 -14.23
CA ASP A 199 -16.99 21.72 -14.54
C ASP A 199 -15.78 21.29 -13.70
N ASP A 200 -15.29 22.16 -12.81
CA ASP A 200 -14.27 21.82 -11.81
C ASP A 200 -14.90 21.27 -10.51
N ALA A 201 -16.23 21.36 -10.34
CA ALA A 201 -16.92 20.76 -9.19
C ALA A 201 -16.93 19.24 -9.31
N GLY A 202 -16.42 18.55 -8.28
CA GLY A 202 -16.20 17.10 -8.31
C GLY A 202 -15.43 16.60 -7.12
N THR A 203 -15.00 15.34 -7.21
CA THR A 203 -14.16 14.66 -6.24
C THR A 203 -12.73 14.61 -6.75
N TYR A 204 -11.79 15.10 -5.95
CA TYR A 204 -10.35 15.06 -6.21
C TYR A 204 -9.71 14.01 -5.31
N GLU A 205 -8.86 13.17 -5.87
CA GLU A 205 -8.23 12.08 -5.13
C GLU A 205 -6.71 12.14 -5.24
N CYS A 206 -6.04 12.08 -4.10
CA CYS A 206 -4.59 11.87 -4.04
C CYS A 206 -4.32 10.36 -3.99
N ARG A 207 -3.73 9.82 -5.06
CA ARG A 207 -3.28 8.42 -5.12
C ARG A 207 -1.78 8.33 -4.90
N ALA A 208 -1.34 7.47 -3.99
CA ALA A 208 0.08 7.24 -3.75
C ALA A 208 0.47 5.77 -3.91
N SER A 209 1.74 5.52 -4.22
CA SER A 209 2.33 4.18 -4.20
C SER A 209 3.85 4.25 -4.13
N ASN A 210 4.42 3.39 -3.28
CA ASN A 210 5.86 3.13 -3.26
C ASN A 210 6.22 1.76 -3.84
N ASP A 211 5.30 1.11 -4.56
CA ASP A 211 5.62 -0.08 -5.36
C ASP A 211 6.13 0.37 -6.75
N PRO A 212 7.40 0.12 -7.11
CA PRO A 212 7.97 0.52 -8.39
C PRO A 212 7.20 -0.02 -9.61
N ARG A 213 6.44 -1.11 -9.44
CA ARG A 213 5.65 -1.73 -10.52
C ARG A 213 4.31 -1.03 -10.75
N LEU A 214 3.76 -0.39 -9.71
CA LEU A 214 2.52 0.38 -9.81
C LEU A 214 2.79 1.82 -10.26
N GLN A 215 4.01 2.31 -10.04
CA GLN A 215 4.50 3.59 -10.56
C GLN A 215 4.55 3.61 -12.10
N SER A 216 4.86 2.48 -12.77
CA SER A 216 4.94 2.41 -14.24
C SER A 216 3.60 2.40 -14.99
N ILE A 217 2.47 2.19 -14.33
CA ILE A 217 1.17 1.93 -14.99
C ILE A 217 0.53 3.21 -15.57
N GLN A 218 1.06 4.40 -15.28
CA GLN A 218 0.41 5.68 -15.57
C GLN A 218 1.26 6.68 -16.38
N HIS A 219 2.45 6.27 -16.86
CA HIS A 219 3.35 7.17 -17.59
C HIS A 219 3.09 7.28 -19.10
N THR A 220 1.95 6.83 -19.63
CA THR A 220 1.59 7.13 -21.02
C THR A 220 0.85 8.47 -21.08
N PRO A 221 1.49 9.59 -21.47
CA PRO A 221 0.72 10.77 -21.85
C PRO A 221 -0.13 10.38 -23.05
N TYR A 222 -1.46 10.49 -22.94
CA TYR A 222 -2.30 10.58 -24.13
C TYR A 222 -1.97 11.90 -24.82
N ILE A 223 -0.97 11.88 -25.68
CA ILE A 223 -0.83 12.89 -26.74
C ILE A 223 -1.78 12.45 -27.84
N VAL A 224 -2.98 13.04 -27.87
CA VAL A 224 -3.74 13.26 -29.10
C VAL A 224 -4.45 14.60 -29.00
#